data_AF-A0A1D8TLU0-F1
#
_entry.id   AF-A0A1D8TLU0-F1
#
_cell.length_a   1.000
_cell.length_b   1.000
_cell.length_c   1.000
_cell.angle_alpha   90.00
_cell.angle_beta   90.00
_cell.angle_gamma   90.00
#
_symmetry.space_group_name_H-M   'P 1'
#
loop_
_entity.id
_entity.type
_entity.pdbx_description
1 polymer ?
#
loop_
_entity_poly.entity_id
_entity_poly.type
_entity_poly.pdbx_seq_one_letter_code
_entity_poly.pdbx_strand_id
1 'polypeptide(L)' 'MEFKAVTNKAQKVAIDEAIRTSRFVRNKVLRYWMDNKGVGKKELYRYNTDLRAEFKFVEDLNSHACQGSVGAIR' A
#
# COMPACT_ATOMS: atom_id res chain seq x y z
N MET A 1 9.85 3.71 30.68
CA MET A 1 10.95 3.88 29.72
C MET A 1 10.32 4.35 28.41
N GLU A 2 10.34 5.64 28.11
CA GLU A 2 9.83 6.14 26.83
C GLU A 2 10.94 6.03 25.79
N PHE A 3 10.86 5.01 24.94
CA PHE A 3 11.74 4.89 23.78
C PHE A 3 11.25 5.87 22.71
N LYS A 4 11.80 7.08 22.69
CA LYS A 4 11.66 7.95 21.52
C LYS A 4 12.43 7.30 20.39
N ALA A 5 11.74 6.89 19.33
CA ALA A 5 12.38 6.42 18.11
C ALA A 5 13.21 7.57 17.53
N VAL A 6 14.52 7.56 17.79
CA VAL A 6 15.47 8.51 17.20
C VAL A 6 15.68 8.11 15.76
N THR A 7 14.84 8.62 14.87
CA THR A 7 14.98 8.41 13.43
C THR A 7 15.85 9.50 12.83
N ASN A 8 16.86 9.12 12.06
CA ASN A 8 17.63 10.08 11.28
C ASN A 8 16.77 10.66 10.13
N LYS A 9 17.24 11.74 9.50
CA LYS A 9 16.46 12.42 8.44
C LYS A 9 16.06 11.47 7.29
N ALA A 10 16.95 10.58 6.89
CA ALA A 10 16.68 9.61 5.82
C ALA A 10 15.58 8.61 6.23
N GLN A 11 15.57 8.15 7.47
CA GLN A 11 14.53 7.24 8.00
C GLN A 11 13.16 7.92 8.07
N LYS A 12 13.09 9.21 8.42
CA LYS A 12 11.82 9.96 8.40
C LYS A 12 11.26 10.07 7.00
N VAL A 13 12.11 10.41 6.03
CA VAL A 13 11.71 10.47 4.61
C VAL A 13 11.18 9.12 4.13
N ALA A 14 11.90 8.04 4.42
CA ALA A 14 11.47 6.69 4.04
C ALA A 14 10.12 6.29 4.69
N ILE A 15 9.88 6.68 5.95
CA ILE A 15 8.60 6.44 6.62
C ILE A 15 7.47 7.23 5.94
N ASP A 16 7.69 8.52 5.64
CA ASP A 16 6.70 9.36 4.99
C ASP A 16 6.37 8.86 3.58
N GLU A 17 7.39 8.42 2.83
CA GLU A 17 7.23 7.76 1.52
C GLU A 17 6.45 6.45 1.62
N ALA A 18 6.74 5.62 2.62
CA ALA A 18 6.00 4.38 2.85
C ALA A 18 4.52 4.64 3.21
N ILE A 19 4.24 5.66 4.04
CA ILE A 19 2.87 6.07 4.39
C ILE A 19 2.12 6.58 3.16
N ARG A 20 2.75 7.45 2.37
CA ARG A 20 2.17 8.00 1.14
C ARG A 20 1.84 6.89 0.15
N THR A 21 2.77 5.96 -0.04
CA THR A 21 2.62 4.84 -0.97
C THR A 21 1.53 3.86 -0.52
N SER A 22 1.48 3.51 0.76
CA SER A 22 0.42 2.65 1.31
C SER A 22 -0.97 3.29 1.17
N ARG A 23 -1.10 4.60 1.42
CA ARG A 23 -2.36 5.33 1.22
C ARG A 23 -2.79 5.34 -0.25
N PHE A 24 -1.85 5.55 -1.17
CA PHE A 24 -2.12 5.55 -2.60
C PHE A 24 -2.68 4.18 -3.06
N VAL A 25 -1.97 3.09 -2.74
CA VAL A 25 -2.38 1.73 -3.11
C VAL A 25 -3.75 1.41 -2.54
N ARG A 26 -3.96 1.62 -1.23
CA ARG A 26 -5.25 1.34 -0.59
C ARG A 26 -6.39 2.10 -1.25
N ASN A 27 -6.20 3.40 -1.52
CA ASN A 27 -7.25 4.23 -2.14
C ASN A 27 -7.57 3.76 -3.58
N LYS A 28 -6.56 3.32 -4.35
CA LYS A 28 -6.77 2.78 -5.69
C LYS A 28 -7.52 1.46 -5.65
N VAL A 29 -7.09 0.52 -4.81
CA VAL A 29 -7.75 -0.80 -4.66
C VAL A 29 -9.19 -0.63 -4.19
N LEU A 30 -9.45 0.25 -3.21
CA LEU A 30 -10.80 0.56 -2.75
C LEU A 30 -11.67 1.15 -3.86
N ARG A 31 -11.14 2.11 -4.63
CA ARG A 31 -11.87 2.71 -5.77
C ARG A 31 -12.21 1.63 -6.80
N TYR A 32 -11.25 0.81 -7.17
CA TYR A 32 -11.44 -0.30 -8.11
C TYR A 32 -12.53 -1.27 -7.62
N TRP A 33 -12.53 -1.62 -6.34
CA TRP A 33 -13.57 -2.48 -5.76
C TRP A 33 -14.96 -1.83 -5.80
N MET A 34 -15.06 -0.54 -5.48
CA MET A 34 -16.33 0.20 -5.53
C MET A 34 -16.91 0.29 -6.95
N ASP A 35 -16.03 0.46 -7.93
CA ASP A 35 -16.43 0.65 -9.33
C ASP A 35 -16.78 -0.69 -10.02
N ASN A 36 -16.29 -1.81 -9.49
CA ASN A 36 -16.47 -3.14 -10.07
C ASN A 36 -17.21 -4.08 -9.11
N LYS A 37 -18.54 -4.14 -9.26
CA LYS A 37 -19.39 -5.03 -8.43
C LYS A 37 -19.05 -6.50 -8.66
N GLY A 38 -18.90 -7.26 -7.57
CA GLY A 38 -18.63 -8.70 -7.62
C GLY A 38 -17.15 -9.07 -7.70
N VAL A 39 -16.24 -8.08 -7.70
CA VAL A 39 -14.80 -8.32 -7.69
C VAL A 39 -14.36 -9.01 -6.41
N GLY A 40 -13.69 -10.15 -6.58
CA GLY A 40 -13.19 -10.96 -5.48
C GLY A 40 -11.74 -10.64 -5.11
N LYS A 41 -11.28 -11.20 -3.97
CA LYS A 41 -9.90 -10.99 -3.46
C LYS A 41 -8.82 -11.27 -4.51
N LYS A 42 -8.97 -12.30 -5.34
CA LYS A 42 -8.00 -12.67 -6.39
C LYS A 42 -7.77 -11.53 -7.38
N GLU A 43 -8.84 -10.85 -7.78
CA GLU A 43 -8.77 -9.73 -8.73
C GLU A 43 -8.19 -8.49 -8.07
N LEU A 44 -8.52 -8.22 -6.80
CA LEU A 44 -7.90 -7.13 -6.04
C LEU A 44 -6.38 -7.32 -5.88
N TYR A 45 -5.92 -8.55 -5.64
CA TYR A 45 -4.49 -8.86 -5.60
C TYR A 45 -3.82 -8.66 -6.96
N ARG A 46 -4.47 -9.07 -8.06
CA ARG A 46 -3.95 -8.83 -9.41
C ARG A 46 -3.87 -7.33 -9.70
N TYR A 47 -4.93 -6.59 -9.43
CA TYR A 47 -4.96 -5.14 -9.61
C TYR A 47 -3.87 -4.44 -8.78
N ASN A 48 -3.61 -4.89 -7.56
CA ASN A 48 -2.49 -4.38 -6.76
C ASN A 48 -1.12 -4.68 -7.41
N THR A 49 -0.92 -5.86 -8.01
CA THR A 49 0.29 -6.16 -8.78
C THR A 49 0.42 -5.24 -10.00
N ASP A 50 -0.68 -4.97 -10.70
CA ASP A 50 -0.70 -4.05 -11.85
C ASP A 50 -0.30 -2.63 -11.42
N LEU A 51 -0.79 -2.15 -10.26
CA LEU A 51 -0.36 -0.86 -9.69
C LEU A 51 1.14 -0.81 -9.40
N ARG A 52 1.77 -1.92 -8.99
CA ARG A 52 3.23 -1.96 -8.77
C ARG A 52 4.01 -1.90 -10.08
N ALA A 53 3.46 -2.50 -11.14
CA ALA A 53 4.05 -2.42 -12.48
C ALA A 53 3.86 -1.03 -13.12
N GLU A 54 2.72 -0.38 -12.88
CA GLU A 54 2.40 0.95 -13.43
C GLU A 54 3.15 2.08 -12.70
N PHE A 55 3.29 1.97 -11.39
CA PHE A 55 3.88 3.02 -10.56
C PHE A 55 5.17 2.53 -9.89
N LYS A 56 6.33 2.88 -10.46
CA LYS A 56 7.65 2.50 -9.90
C LYS A 56 7.84 2.88 -8.44
N PHE A 57 7.27 3.99 -7.97
CA PHE A 57 7.35 4.39 -6.55
C PHE A 57 6.56 3.45 -5.61
N VAL A 58 5.70 2.59 -6.17
CA VAL A 58 4.94 1.55 -5.46
C VAL A 58 5.68 0.21 -5.47
N GLU A 59 6.66 0.04 -6.35
CA GLU A 59 7.51 -1.16 -6.41
C GLU A 59 8.26 -1.37 -5.09
N ASP A 60 8.79 -0.29 -4.53
CA ASP A 60 9.51 -0.24 -3.25
C ASP A 60 8.63 -0.53 -2.02
N LEU A 61 7.30 -0.62 -2.20
CA LEU A 61 6.41 -1.04 -1.13
C LEU A 61 6.60 -2.55 -0.89
N ASN A 62 7.46 -2.86 0.08
CA ASN A 62 7.88 -4.22 0.43
C ASN A 62 6.66 -5.14 0.70
N SER A 63 6.80 -6.43 0.37
CA SER A 63 5.71 -7.43 0.32
C SER A 63 4.86 -7.55 1.60
N HIS A 64 5.36 -7.14 2.76
CA HIS A 64 4.63 -7.08 4.03
C HIS A 64 3.51 -6.01 4.07
N ALA A 65 3.69 -4.84 3.45
CA ALA A 65 2.70 -3.77 3.44
C ALA A 65 1.53 -4.05 2.45
N CYS A 66 1.79 -4.90 1.46
CA CYS A 66 0.82 -5.35 0.48
C CYS A 66 -0.31 -6.20 1.10
N GLN A 67 -0.02 -6.94 2.18
CA GLN A 67 -1.01 -7.79 2.87
C GLN A 67 -2.04 -6.95 3.65
N GLY A 68 -1.63 -5.81 4.23
CA GLY A 68 -2.53 -4.94 5.00
C GLY A 68 -3.55 -4.18 4.14
N SER A 69 -3.18 -3.80 2.91
CA SER A 69 -4.06 -3.02 2.03
C SER A 69 -5.20 -3.85 1.44
N VAL A 70 -4.96 -5.11 1.10
CA VAL A 70 -6.00 -6.03 0.57
C VAL A 70 -6.74 -6.74 1.71
N GLY A 71 -6.07 -7.05 2.83
CA GLY A 71 -6.66 -7.74 3.97
C GLY A 71 -7.72 -6.93 4.74
N ALA A 72 -7.73 -5.60 4.61
CA ALA A 72 -8.68 -4.71 5.27
C ALA A 72 -10.04 -4.58 4.55
N ILE A 73 -10.17 -5.12 3.34
CA ILE A 73 -11.43 -5.12 2.58
C ILE A 73 -12.21 -6.37 3.03
N ARG A 74 -13.17 -6.15 3.93
CA ARG A 74 -14.18 -7.14 4.34
C ARG A 74 -15.38 -7.09 3.42
#